data_AF-A0A5S9R5Z9-F1
#
_entry.id   AF-A0A5S9R5Z9-F1
#
_cell.length_a   1.000
_cell.length_b   1.000
_cell.length_c   1.000
_cell.angle_alpha   90.00
_cell.angle_beta   90.00
_cell.angle_gamma   90.00
#
_symmetry.space_group_name_H-M   'P 1'
#
loop_
_entity.id
_entity.type
_entity.pdbx_description
1 polymer ?
#
loop_
_entity_poly.entity_id
_entity_poly.type
_entity_poly.pdbx_seq_one_letter_code
_entity_poly.pdbx_strand_id
1 'polypeptide(L)'
;MCAGCEAFSWGQWFYDWQTLISGALALAAALIAAILLHRQNWLTKRQMADEKDRRATQQARKAMALRSKMHIMLDSVGAFAKASFMWTFNPTDTSRRKLGEPAPDLPVQAIAGLAELIEHVDEKTAGWIAELLRLVQTFSARLPNREYEIDFLVRDAIAIQSMVDAAYPYAWRLTATYDPTGIDVENIQRAFDTCAKAYLGRDWPDHISFRNHRVQMVRDYLELNFAAAASAGETPSG
;
A
#
# COMPACT_ATOMS: atom_id res chain seq x y z
N MET A 1 -50.93 86.80 8.37
CA MET A 1 -51.69 86.25 9.51
C MET A 1 -51.67 84.74 9.38
N CYS A 2 -51.23 84.09 10.45
CA CYS A 2 -50.73 82.72 10.50
C CYS A 2 -51.85 81.69 10.65
N ALA A 3 -51.67 80.52 10.02
CA ALA A 3 -52.25 79.25 10.47
C ALA A 3 -51.48 78.09 9.83
N GLY A 4 -50.18 77.99 10.13
CA GLY A 4 -49.30 76.89 9.71
C GLY A 4 -48.62 76.23 10.90
N CYS A 5 -49.24 76.28 12.08
CA CYS A 5 -48.72 75.69 13.32
C CYS A 5 -49.59 74.49 13.71
N GLU A 6 -48.94 73.34 13.81
CA GLU A 6 -49.23 72.31 14.82
C GLU A 6 -50.48 71.46 14.63
N ALA A 7 -50.51 70.72 13.53
CA ALA A 7 -51.02 69.34 13.59
C ALA A 7 -49.82 68.39 13.45
N PHE A 8 -48.93 68.41 14.45
CA PHE A 8 -47.98 67.32 14.64
C PHE A 8 -48.82 66.07 14.94
N SER A 9 -49.14 65.32 13.89
CA SER A 9 -50.06 64.21 14.01
C SER A 9 -49.40 63.15 14.90
N TRP A 10 -50.03 62.86 16.04
CA TRP A 10 -49.58 61.83 16.98
C TRP A 10 -49.27 60.49 16.28
N GLY A 11 -49.94 60.21 15.16
CA GLY A 11 -49.65 59.06 14.30
C GLY A 11 -48.24 59.09 13.71
N GLN A 12 -47.79 60.20 13.13
CA GLN A 12 -46.47 60.29 12.50
C GLN A 12 -45.33 60.18 13.53
N TRP A 13 -45.50 60.80 14.69
CA TRP A 13 -44.57 60.63 15.81
C TRP A 13 -44.50 59.18 16.32
N PHE A 14 -45.65 58.50 16.42
CA PHE A 14 -45.70 57.09 16.83
C PHE A 14 -45.02 56.18 15.79
N TYR A 15 -45.23 56.44 14.49
CA TYR A 15 -44.55 55.72 13.41
C TYR A 15 -43.03 55.92 13.42
N ASP A 16 -42.56 57.16 13.60
CA ASP A 16 -41.13 57.47 13.67
C ASP A 16 -40.49 56.81 14.90
N TRP A 17 -41.18 56.84 16.04
CA TRP A 17 -40.75 56.16 17.27
C TRP A 17 -40.70 54.63 17.13
N GLN A 18 -41.73 54.03 16.52
CA GLN A 18 -41.78 52.59 16.24
C GLN A 18 -40.67 52.15 15.29
N THR A 19 -40.35 52.97 14.29
CA THR A 19 -39.30 52.70 13.29
C THR A 19 -37.91 52.74 13.94
N LEU A 20 -37.66 53.72 14.82
CA LEU A 20 -36.43 53.80 15.60
C LEU A 20 -36.24 52.57 16.51
N ILE A 21 -37.29 52.12 17.18
CA ILE A 21 -37.23 50.93 18.05
C ILE A 21 -37.01 49.66 17.23
N SER A 22 -37.68 49.52 16.09
CA SER A 22 -37.52 48.37 15.20
C SER A 22 -36.12 48.31 14.60
N GLY A 23 -35.53 49.46 14.24
CA GLY A 23 -34.13 49.57 13.84
C GLY A 23 -33.16 49.20 14.96
N ALA A 24 -33.40 49.66 16.19
CA ALA A 24 -32.59 49.31 17.35
C ALA A 24 -32.65 47.81 17.67
N LEU A 25 -33.84 47.20 17.59
CA LEU A 25 -34.03 45.76 17.76
C LEU A 25 -33.35 44.96 16.65
N ALA A 26 -33.39 45.44 15.39
CA ALA A 26 -32.70 44.81 14.28
C ALA A 26 -31.17 44.83 14.46
N LEU A 27 -30.61 45.94 14.92
CA LEU A 27 -29.17 46.04 15.24
C LEU A 27 -28.79 45.12 16.39
N ALA A 28 -29.60 45.05 17.45
CA ALA A 28 -29.37 44.12 18.55
C ALA A 28 -29.43 42.65 18.09
N ALA A 29 -30.42 42.29 17.25
CA ALA A 29 -30.54 40.97 16.67
C ALA A 29 -29.34 40.62 15.76
N ALA A 30 -28.88 41.55 14.93
CA ALA A 30 -27.70 41.37 14.08
C ALA A 30 -26.43 41.16 14.89
N LEU A 31 -26.26 41.89 16.00
CA LEU A 31 -25.10 41.74 16.88
C LEU A 31 -25.11 40.38 17.60
N ILE A 32 -26.27 39.93 18.08
CA ILE A 32 -26.42 38.59 18.65
C ILE A 32 -26.13 37.51 17.60
N ALA A 33 -26.67 37.65 16.39
CA ALA A 33 -26.42 36.71 15.30
C ALA A 33 -24.93 36.63 14.94
N ALA A 34 -24.23 37.77 14.88
CA ALA A 34 -22.80 37.81 14.63
C ALA A 34 -21.99 37.08 15.71
N ILE A 35 -22.33 37.26 16.99
CA ILE A 35 -21.68 36.54 18.11
C ILE A 35 -21.90 35.04 18.00
N LEU A 36 -23.14 34.61 17.71
CA LEU A 36 -23.48 33.19 17.58
C LEU A 36 -22.76 32.54 16.41
N LEU A 37 -22.72 33.20 15.24
CA LEU A 37 -21.99 32.74 14.07
C LEU A 37 -20.48 32.64 14.34
N HIS A 38 -19.90 33.62 15.03
CA HIS A 38 -18.49 33.59 15.38
C HIS A 38 -18.18 32.40 16.31
N ARG A 39 -19.04 32.14 17.30
CA ARG A 39 -18.92 31.00 18.20
C ARG A 39 -19.07 29.67 17.47
N GLN A 40 -20.03 29.55 16.55
CA GLN A 40 -20.21 28.34 15.73
C GLN A 40 -18.98 28.08 14.87
N ASN A 41 -18.48 29.09 14.15
CA ASN A 41 -17.28 28.97 13.32
C ASN A 41 -16.06 28.53 14.13
N TRP A 42 -15.88 29.05 15.34
CA TRP A 42 -14.78 28.66 16.21
C TRP A 42 -14.91 27.21 16.70
N LEU A 43 -16.12 26.78 17.09
CA LEU A 43 -16.39 25.39 17.47
C LEU A 43 -16.16 24.42 16.30
N THR A 44 -16.65 24.76 15.10
CA THR A 44 -16.44 23.95 13.89
C THR A 44 -14.96 23.82 13.55
N LYS A 45 -14.18 24.92 13.64
CA LYS A 45 -12.73 24.86 13.41
C LYS A 45 -12.02 23.95 14.41
N ARG A 46 -12.41 24.01 15.68
CA ARG A 46 -11.86 23.10 16.71
C ARG A 46 -12.24 21.64 16.44
N GLN A 47 -13.50 21.37 16.09
CA GLN A 47 -13.93 20.02 15.76
C GLN A 47 -13.20 19.46 14.53
N MET A 48 -12.98 20.27 13.50
CA MET A 48 -12.20 19.85 12.33
C MET A 48 -10.75 19.55 12.68
N ALA A 49 -10.13 20.34 13.56
CA ALA A 49 -8.77 20.09 14.03
C ALA A 49 -8.69 18.79 14.84
N ASP A 50 -9.60 18.60 15.82
CA ASP A 50 -9.66 17.38 16.63
C ASP A 50 -9.93 16.13 15.77
N GLU A 51 -10.80 16.24 14.78
CA GLU A 51 -11.10 15.14 13.86
C GLU A 51 -9.91 14.82 12.95
N LYS A 52 -9.19 15.83 12.47
CA LYS A 52 -7.95 15.65 11.70
C LYS A 52 -6.89 14.93 12.52
N ASP A 53 -6.68 15.32 13.78
CA ASP A 53 -5.71 14.69 14.68
C ASP A 53 -6.11 13.25 15.02
N ARG A 54 -7.40 12.99 15.23
CA ARG A 54 -7.91 11.62 15.44
C ARG A 54 -7.68 10.75 14.21
N ARG A 55 -7.97 11.26 13.01
CA ARG A 55 -7.74 10.53 11.74
C ARG A 55 -6.26 10.25 11.54
N ALA A 56 -5.38 11.23 11.77
CA ALA A 56 -3.93 11.05 11.67
C ALA A 56 -3.43 9.98 12.66
N THR A 57 -3.92 10.00 13.91
CA THR A 57 -3.58 9.00 14.93
C THR A 57 -4.06 7.60 14.55
N GLN A 58 -5.28 7.49 14.01
CA GLN A 58 -5.83 6.21 13.54
C GLN A 58 -5.01 5.66 12.35
N GLN A 59 -4.64 6.52 11.39
CA GLN A 59 -3.79 6.14 10.27
C GLN A 59 -2.41 5.67 10.74
N ALA A 60 -1.78 6.40 11.66
CA ALA A 60 -0.48 6.00 12.23
C ALA A 60 -0.54 4.64 12.94
N ARG A 61 -1.62 4.38 13.70
CA ARG A 61 -1.83 3.07 14.36
C ARG A 61 -2.04 1.95 13.35
N LYS A 62 -2.81 2.19 12.28
CA LYS A 62 -3.00 1.22 11.19
C LYS A 62 -1.68 0.91 10.48
N ALA A 63 -0.92 1.94 10.11
CA ALA A 63 0.39 1.80 9.50
C ALA A 63 1.33 0.94 10.36
N MET A 64 1.40 1.23 11.67
CA MET A 64 2.22 0.45 12.61
C MET A 64 1.75 -1.00 12.73
N ALA A 65 0.43 -1.24 12.76
CA ALA A 65 -0.15 -2.58 12.86
C ALA A 65 0.05 -3.42 11.59
N LEU A 66 0.00 -2.80 10.41
CA LEU A 66 0.28 -3.49 9.14
C LEU A 66 1.77 -3.78 9.01
N ARG A 67 2.62 -2.81 9.36
CA ARG A 67 4.07 -2.99 9.32
C ARG A 67 4.56 -4.06 10.29
N SER A 68 3.99 -4.15 11.49
CA SER A 68 4.35 -5.21 12.44
C SER A 68 4.01 -6.61 11.94
N LYS A 69 3.04 -6.76 11.04
CA LYS A 69 2.65 -8.03 10.40
C LYS A 69 3.41 -8.31 9.10
N MET A 70 4.24 -7.38 8.63
CA MET A 70 4.91 -7.49 7.33
C MET A 70 5.71 -8.79 7.20
N HIS A 71 6.49 -9.15 8.23
CA HIS A 71 7.26 -10.38 8.23
C HIS A 71 6.38 -11.63 8.03
N ILE A 72 5.22 -11.71 8.69
CA ILE A 72 4.26 -12.82 8.55
C ILE A 72 3.70 -12.89 7.13
N MET A 73 3.42 -11.72 6.53
CA MET A 73 2.94 -11.64 5.15
C MET A 73 4.02 -12.12 4.17
N LEU A 74 5.28 -11.72 4.38
CA LEU A 74 6.42 -12.19 3.58
C LEU A 74 6.70 -13.68 3.77
N ASP A 75 6.61 -14.20 5.00
CA ASP A 75 6.71 -15.64 5.29
C ASP A 75 5.70 -16.43 4.47
N SER A 76 4.46 -15.94 4.39
CA SER A 76 3.37 -16.57 3.63
C SER A 76 3.63 -16.56 2.12
N VAL A 77 4.15 -15.45 1.59
CA VAL A 77 4.52 -15.33 0.17
C VAL A 77 5.72 -16.24 -0.15
N GLY A 78 6.74 -16.27 0.70
CA GLY A 78 7.88 -17.18 0.55
C GLY A 78 7.48 -18.65 0.67
N ALA A 79 6.54 -18.98 1.56
CA ALA A 79 5.97 -20.33 1.66
C ALA A 79 5.27 -20.74 0.36
N PHE A 80 4.49 -19.85 -0.24
CA PHE A 80 3.88 -20.07 -1.55
C PHE A 80 4.92 -20.28 -2.66
N ALA A 81 5.97 -19.47 -2.71
CA ALA A 81 7.05 -19.62 -3.69
C ALA A 81 7.75 -20.98 -3.57
N LYS A 82 8.12 -21.39 -2.35
CA LYS A 82 8.73 -22.71 -2.06
C LYS A 82 7.79 -23.86 -2.42
N ALA A 83 6.51 -23.79 -2.03
CA ALA A 83 5.52 -24.81 -2.37
C ALA A 83 5.35 -24.96 -3.88
N SER A 84 5.32 -23.85 -4.61
CA SER A 84 5.18 -23.84 -6.06
C SER A 84 6.43 -24.35 -6.77
N PHE A 85 7.63 -24.06 -6.24
CA PHE A 85 8.88 -24.64 -6.71
C PHE A 85 8.87 -26.17 -6.58
N MET A 86 8.48 -26.69 -5.41
CA MET A 86 8.35 -28.14 -5.17
C MET A 86 7.28 -28.79 -6.06
N TRP A 87 6.18 -28.10 -6.32
CA TRP A 87 5.14 -28.62 -7.21
C TRP A 87 5.63 -28.72 -8.67
N THR A 88 6.55 -27.83 -9.06
CA THR A 88 7.12 -27.79 -10.42
C THR A 88 8.23 -28.83 -10.63
N PHE A 89 9.06 -29.10 -9.61
CA PHE A 89 10.08 -30.15 -9.63
C PHE A 89 9.55 -31.40 -8.90
N ASN A 90 9.11 -32.45 -9.61
CA ASN A 90 8.81 -33.75 -8.99
C ASN A 90 9.88 -34.78 -9.44
N PRO A 91 10.57 -35.51 -8.54
CA PRO A 91 11.70 -36.36 -8.92
C PRO A 91 11.30 -37.74 -9.43
N THR A 92 10.04 -38.15 -9.25
CA THR A 92 9.57 -39.52 -9.51
C THR A 92 8.83 -39.69 -10.82
N ASP A 93 8.54 -38.60 -11.55
CA ASP A 93 7.76 -38.69 -12.78
C ASP A 93 8.32 -37.74 -13.84
N THR A 94 8.76 -38.29 -14.97
CA THR A 94 9.06 -37.53 -16.20
C THR A 94 7.84 -36.74 -16.69
N SER A 95 6.65 -37.03 -16.17
CA SER A 95 5.44 -36.22 -16.24
C SER A 95 5.53 -35.03 -15.27
N ARG A 96 6.14 -33.96 -15.76
CA ARG A 96 6.49 -32.66 -15.16
C ARG A 96 5.49 -31.89 -14.25
N ARG A 97 4.34 -32.41 -13.85
CA ARG A 97 3.42 -31.83 -12.85
C ARG A 97 2.69 -33.02 -12.25
N LYS A 98 2.61 -33.14 -10.93
CA LYS A 98 1.87 -34.26 -10.31
C LYS A 98 0.47 -34.33 -10.92
N LEU A 99 0.23 -35.38 -11.71
CA LEU A 99 -1.04 -35.58 -12.40
C LEU A 99 -2.12 -35.72 -11.32
N GLY A 100 -2.90 -34.67 -11.09
CA GLY A 100 -4.02 -34.67 -10.14
C GLY A 100 -3.78 -33.97 -8.80
N GLU A 101 -2.58 -33.47 -8.49
CA GLU A 101 -2.42 -32.60 -7.31
C GLU A 101 -2.73 -31.13 -7.67
N PRO A 102 -3.58 -30.45 -6.89
CA PRO A 102 -3.86 -29.04 -7.11
C PRO A 102 -2.58 -28.21 -6.97
N ALA A 103 -2.49 -27.14 -7.77
CA ALA A 103 -1.43 -26.15 -7.58
C ALA A 103 -1.55 -25.54 -6.17
N PRO A 104 -0.43 -25.13 -5.55
CA PRO A 104 -0.45 -24.42 -4.28
C PRO A 104 -1.39 -23.21 -4.29
N ASP A 105 -2.13 -23.05 -3.20
CA ASP A 105 -3.07 -21.95 -3.06
C ASP A 105 -2.34 -20.60 -2.91
N LEU A 106 -2.90 -19.58 -3.54
CA LEU A 106 -2.40 -18.22 -3.43
C LEU A 106 -2.63 -17.69 -2.00
N PRO A 107 -1.63 -17.05 -1.35
CA PRO A 107 -1.78 -16.51 0.00
C PRO A 107 -2.57 -15.18 -0.01
N VAL A 108 -3.88 -15.26 -0.25
CA VAL A 108 -4.77 -14.10 -0.47
C VAL A 108 -4.70 -13.08 0.68
N GLN A 109 -4.68 -13.54 1.93
CA GLN A 109 -4.63 -12.64 3.10
C GLN A 109 -3.31 -11.86 3.18
N ALA A 110 -2.19 -12.52 2.87
CA ALA A 110 -0.88 -11.87 2.87
C ALA A 110 -0.77 -10.85 1.73
N ILE A 111 -1.29 -11.19 0.55
CA ILE A 111 -1.35 -10.27 -0.61
C ILE A 111 -2.20 -9.05 -0.29
N ALA A 112 -3.39 -9.24 0.28
CA ALA A 112 -4.27 -8.14 0.66
C ALA A 112 -3.61 -7.22 1.69
N GLY A 113 -2.96 -7.78 2.72
CA GLY A 113 -2.27 -6.98 3.72
C GLY A 113 -1.03 -6.25 3.20
N LEU A 114 -0.29 -6.85 2.25
CA LEU A 114 0.80 -6.15 1.56
C LEU A 114 0.27 -5.03 0.67
N ALA A 115 -0.86 -5.24 -0.02
CA ALA A 115 -1.50 -4.20 -0.82
C ALA A 115 -1.98 -3.02 0.05
N GLU A 116 -2.57 -3.29 1.23
CA GLU A 116 -2.97 -2.25 2.19
C GLU A 116 -1.74 -1.50 2.75
N LEU A 117 -0.61 -2.20 2.93
CA LEU A 117 0.62 -1.60 3.44
C LEU A 117 1.22 -0.56 2.48
N ILE A 118 0.96 -0.64 1.17
CA ILE A 118 1.45 0.31 0.15
C ILE A 118 1.07 1.76 0.51
N GLU A 119 -0.14 1.99 1.02
CA GLU A 119 -0.64 3.33 1.40
C GLU A 119 0.09 3.94 2.61
N HIS A 120 0.93 3.16 3.29
CA HIS A 120 1.49 3.47 4.59
C HIS A 120 3.03 3.38 4.64
N VAL A 121 3.68 3.16 3.51
CA VAL A 121 5.14 3.08 3.38
C VAL A 121 5.68 4.16 2.45
N ASP A 122 7.01 4.32 2.41
CA ASP A 122 7.65 5.21 1.44
C ASP A 122 7.50 4.70 0.00
N GLU A 123 7.63 5.60 -0.97
CA GLU A 123 7.43 5.31 -2.39
C GLU A 123 8.33 4.18 -2.91
N LYS A 124 9.56 4.09 -2.41
CA LYS A 124 10.50 3.02 -2.77
C LYS A 124 10.01 1.65 -2.30
N THR A 125 9.57 1.55 -1.05
CA THR A 125 9.00 0.31 -0.51
C THR A 125 7.69 -0.02 -1.21
N ALA A 126 6.83 0.98 -1.45
CA ALA A 126 5.58 0.82 -2.18
C ALA A 126 5.81 0.21 -3.58
N GLY A 127 6.78 0.75 -4.33
CA GLY A 127 7.17 0.22 -5.65
C GLY A 127 7.66 -1.22 -5.58
N TRP A 128 8.48 -1.56 -4.58
CA TRP A 128 8.94 -2.93 -4.36
C TRP A 128 7.79 -3.88 -4.01
N ILE A 129 6.86 -3.49 -3.11
CA ILE A 129 5.69 -4.30 -2.76
C ILE A 129 4.83 -4.52 -4.01
N ALA A 130 4.57 -3.47 -4.79
CA ALA A 130 3.78 -3.56 -6.01
C ALA A 130 4.40 -4.53 -7.01
N GLU A 131 5.72 -4.50 -7.18
CA GLU A 131 6.44 -5.43 -8.05
C GLU A 131 6.38 -6.87 -7.53
N LEU A 132 6.53 -7.08 -6.22
CA LEU A 132 6.37 -8.41 -5.61
C LEU A 132 4.96 -8.96 -5.88
N LEU A 133 3.93 -8.13 -5.68
CA LEU A 133 2.54 -8.52 -5.91
C LEU A 133 2.29 -8.85 -7.39
N ARG A 134 2.84 -8.06 -8.31
CA ARG A 134 2.76 -8.31 -9.75
C ARG A 134 3.38 -9.66 -10.12
N LEU A 135 4.56 -9.98 -9.58
CA LEU A 135 5.23 -11.25 -9.81
C LEU A 135 4.44 -12.42 -9.25
N VAL A 136 3.93 -12.31 -8.02
CA VAL A 136 3.12 -13.34 -7.37
C VAL A 136 1.84 -13.63 -8.17
N GLN A 137 1.13 -12.60 -8.62
CA GLN A 137 -0.09 -12.74 -9.43
C GLN A 137 0.22 -13.37 -10.80
N THR A 138 1.28 -12.90 -11.46
CA THR A 138 1.72 -13.43 -12.76
C THR A 138 2.09 -14.91 -12.63
N PHE A 139 2.86 -15.25 -11.60
CA PHE A 139 3.29 -16.61 -11.34
C PHE A 139 2.09 -17.52 -11.02
N SER A 140 1.17 -17.08 -10.16
CA SER A 140 -0.05 -17.81 -9.82
C SER A 140 -0.91 -18.11 -11.06
N ALA A 141 -1.01 -17.18 -12.01
CA ALA A 141 -1.74 -17.38 -13.26
C ALA A 141 -1.04 -18.40 -14.19
N ARG A 142 0.30 -18.44 -14.18
CA ARG A 142 1.10 -19.36 -15.00
C ARG A 142 1.16 -20.77 -14.43
N LEU A 143 1.18 -20.90 -13.10
CA LEU A 143 1.39 -22.15 -12.38
C LEU A 143 0.45 -23.29 -12.81
N PRO A 144 -0.87 -23.11 -12.95
CA PRO A 144 -1.76 -24.18 -13.40
C PRO A 144 -1.65 -24.47 -14.91
N ASN A 145 -1.19 -23.51 -15.72
CA ASN A 145 -1.16 -23.65 -17.18
C ASN A 145 0.03 -24.51 -17.64
N ARG A 146 -0.28 -25.69 -18.21
CA ARG A 146 0.66 -26.74 -18.63
C ARG A 146 1.58 -26.38 -19.79
N GLU A 147 1.24 -25.33 -20.54
CA GLU A 147 2.00 -24.88 -21.71
C GLU A 147 3.25 -24.08 -21.33
N TYR A 148 3.29 -23.55 -20.10
CA TYR A 148 4.47 -22.82 -19.63
C TYR A 148 5.65 -23.75 -19.36
N GLU A 149 6.80 -23.36 -19.90
CA GLU A 149 8.07 -24.02 -19.66
C GLU A 149 8.43 -23.96 -18.17
N ILE A 150 8.87 -25.11 -17.63
CA ILE A 150 9.30 -25.24 -16.23
C ILE A 150 10.31 -24.17 -15.85
N ASP A 151 11.23 -23.90 -16.76
CA ASP A 151 12.31 -22.94 -16.60
C ASP A 151 11.80 -21.56 -16.17
N PHE A 152 10.67 -21.12 -16.74
CA PHE A 152 10.03 -19.87 -16.36
C PHE A 152 9.36 -19.94 -14.99
N LEU A 153 8.72 -21.07 -14.65
CA LEU A 153 8.08 -21.25 -13.34
C LEU A 153 9.11 -21.29 -12.21
N VAL A 154 10.23 -21.95 -12.46
CA VAL A 154 11.38 -22.03 -11.55
C VAL A 154 12.00 -20.66 -11.36
N ARG A 155 12.22 -19.92 -12.45
CA ARG A 155 12.68 -18.53 -12.40
C ARG A 155 11.76 -17.67 -11.55
N ASP A 156 10.45 -17.72 -11.80
CA ASP A 156 9.46 -16.88 -11.13
C ASP A 156 9.43 -17.19 -9.62
N ALA A 157 9.50 -18.47 -9.23
CA ALA A 157 9.58 -18.87 -7.82
C ALA A 157 10.85 -18.34 -7.11
N ILE A 158 12.02 -18.46 -7.76
CA ILE A 158 13.29 -17.95 -7.21
C ILE A 158 13.26 -16.42 -7.13
N ALA A 159 12.73 -15.74 -8.14
CA ALA A 159 12.58 -14.30 -8.16
C ALA A 159 11.73 -13.81 -6.96
N ILE A 160 10.57 -14.44 -6.74
CA ILE A 160 9.71 -14.11 -5.58
C ILE A 160 10.45 -14.35 -4.27
N GLN A 161 11.13 -15.49 -4.11
CA GLN A 161 11.88 -15.79 -2.89
C GLN A 161 13.03 -14.80 -2.67
N SER A 162 13.75 -14.39 -3.72
CA SER A 162 14.83 -13.40 -3.63
C SER A 162 14.33 -12.02 -3.14
N MET A 163 13.18 -11.58 -3.67
CA MET A 163 12.54 -10.34 -3.21
C MET A 163 12.09 -10.43 -1.76
N VAL A 164 11.53 -11.57 -1.35
CA VAL A 164 11.15 -11.84 0.04
C VAL A 164 12.39 -11.80 0.95
N ASP A 165 13.47 -12.49 0.59
CA ASP A 165 14.73 -12.54 1.33
C ASP A 165 15.37 -11.15 1.48
N ALA A 166 15.36 -10.35 0.41
CA ALA A 166 15.86 -8.97 0.43
C ALA A 166 15.04 -8.05 1.34
N ALA A 167 13.75 -8.35 1.56
CA ALA A 167 12.87 -7.51 2.36
C ALA A 167 12.78 -7.88 3.85
N TYR A 168 13.25 -9.06 4.27
CA TYR A 168 13.25 -9.43 5.69
C TYR A 168 14.00 -8.44 6.61
N PRO A 169 15.20 -7.95 6.25
CA PRO A 169 15.90 -6.95 7.07
C PRO A 169 15.08 -5.67 7.29
N TYR A 170 14.27 -5.30 6.28
CA TYR A 170 13.34 -4.17 6.36
C TYR A 170 12.11 -4.49 7.22
N ALA A 171 11.50 -5.66 7.02
CA ALA A 171 10.30 -6.08 7.76
C ALA A 171 10.53 -6.16 9.27
N TRP A 172 11.76 -6.45 9.71
CA TRP A 172 12.13 -6.48 11.13
C TRP A 172 12.39 -5.09 11.74
N ARG A 173 12.73 -4.09 10.91
CA ARG A 173 13.10 -2.75 11.36
C ARG A 173 12.01 -1.74 11.01
N LEU A 174 11.25 -1.32 12.03
CA LEU A 174 10.16 -0.34 11.90
C LEU A 174 10.57 1.00 11.27
N THR A 175 11.85 1.38 11.37
CA THR A 175 12.38 2.65 10.84
C THR A 175 13.29 2.48 9.62
N ALA A 176 13.53 1.26 9.16
CA ALA A 176 14.34 1.05 7.96
C ALA A 176 13.58 1.54 6.72
N THR A 177 14.32 1.97 5.70
CA THR A 177 13.84 2.12 4.32
C THR A 177 14.29 0.90 3.52
N TYR A 178 13.46 0.44 2.58
CA TYR A 178 13.84 -0.66 1.71
C TYR A 178 15.03 -0.25 0.84
N ASP A 179 16.05 -1.11 0.80
CA ASP A 179 17.21 -0.95 -0.07
C ASP A 179 17.11 -1.92 -1.25
N PRO A 180 16.84 -1.44 -2.48
CA PRO A 180 16.73 -2.29 -3.65
C PRO A 180 18.05 -2.95 -4.06
N THR A 181 19.19 -2.48 -3.54
CA THR A 181 20.50 -3.09 -3.82
C THR A 181 20.68 -4.45 -3.13
N GLY A 182 19.79 -4.82 -2.20
CA GLY A 182 19.81 -6.11 -1.52
C GLY A 182 19.43 -7.31 -2.39
N ILE A 183 18.97 -7.09 -3.62
CA ILE A 183 18.76 -8.13 -4.64
C ILE A 183 20.02 -8.22 -5.50
N ASP A 184 21.03 -8.90 -4.98
CA ASP A 184 22.28 -9.20 -5.69
C ASP A 184 22.37 -10.69 -6.06
N VAL A 185 23.48 -11.05 -6.72
CA VAL A 185 23.72 -12.46 -7.13
C VAL A 185 23.76 -13.40 -5.93
N GLU A 186 24.27 -12.95 -4.78
CA GLU A 186 24.35 -13.76 -3.56
C GLU A 186 22.96 -14.00 -2.98
N ASN A 187 22.10 -12.99 -2.96
CA ASN A 187 20.70 -13.09 -2.56
C ASN A 187 19.94 -14.06 -3.46
N ILE A 188 20.08 -13.95 -4.79
CA ILE A 188 19.45 -14.85 -5.76
C ILE A 188 19.94 -16.29 -5.56
N GLN A 189 21.24 -16.48 -5.33
CA GLN A 189 21.81 -17.80 -5.00
C GLN A 189 21.22 -18.38 -3.72
N ARG A 190 21.12 -17.57 -2.66
CA ARG A 190 20.52 -17.97 -1.38
C ARG A 190 19.05 -18.33 -1.53
N ALA A 191 18.30 -17.58 -2.33
CA ALA A 191 16.90 -17.86 -2.63
C ALA A 191 16.76 -19.19 -3.40
N PHE A 192 17.62 -19.42 -4.40
CA PHE A 192 17.68 -20.71 -5.10
C PHE A 192 17.95 -21.85 -4.12
N ASP A 193 18.97 -21.73 -3.27
CA ASP A 193 19.34 -22.77 -2.32
C ASP A 193 18.21 -23.02 -1.30
N THR A 194 17.50 -21.96 -0.89
CA THR A 194 16.35 -22.05 0.02
C THR A 194 15.20 -22.82 -0.62
N CYS A 195 14.85 -22.53 -1.87
CA CYS A 195 13.84 -23.27 -2.62
C CYS A 195 14.27 -24.73 -2.87
N ALA A 196 15.52 -24.93 -3.28
CA ALA A 196 16.09 -26.24 -3.57
C ALA A 196 16.18 -27.13 -2.32
N LYS A 197 16.54 -26.56 -1.16
CA LYS A 197 16.59 -27.24 0.13
C LYS A 197 15.20 -27.60 0.64
N ALA A 198 14.22 -26.70 0.48
CA ALA A 198 12.83 -27.00 0.79
C ALA A 198 12.33 -28.21 0.00
N TYR A 199 12.76 -28.35 -1.26
CA TYR A 199 12.43 -29.47 -2.12
C TYR A 199 13.17 -30.77 -1.78
N LEU A 200 14.50 -30.73 -1.66
CA LEU A 200 15.31 -31.94 -1.48
C LEU A 200 15.37 -32.44 -0.03
N GLY A 201 14.97 -31.61 0.95
CA GLY A 201 15.22 -31.86 2.38
C GLY A 201 16.72 -31.85 2.75
N ARG A 202 17.59 -31.51 1.80
CA ARG A 202 19.05 -31.42 1.91
C ARG A 202 19.58 -30.36 0.95
N ASP A 203 20.84 -30.00 1.08
CA ASP A 203 21.46 -29.04 0.16
C ASP A 203 21.54 -29.62 -1.26
N TRP A 204 21.38 -28.75 -2.27
CA TRP A 204 21.38 -29.16 -3.66
C TRP A 204 22.76 -29.71 -4.05
N PRO A 205 22.85 -30.91 -4.67
CA PRO A 205 24.14 -31.45 -5.10
C PRO A 205 24.81 -30.50 -6.08
N ASP A 206 26.13 -30.33 -5.99
CA ASP A 206 26.97 -29.34 -6.71
C ASP A 206 26.93 -29.45 -8.26
N HIS A 207 25.76 -29.28 -8.86
CA HIS A 207 25.59 -29.02 -10.28
C HIS A 207 25.74 -27.51 -10.50
N ILE A 208 26.98 -27.03 -10.32
CA ILE A 208 27.36 -25.61 -10.39
C ILE A 208 26.88 -24.96 -11.69
N SER A 209 26.94 -25.66 -12.82
CA SER A 209 26.49 -25.15 -14.13
C SER A 209 24.98 -24.91 -14.18
N PHE A 210 24.18 -25.84 -13.64
CA PHE A 210 22.73 -25.72 -13.59
C PHE A 210 22.29 -24.57 -12.68
N ARG A 211 22.92 -24.47 -11.49
CA ARG A 211 22.69 -23.38 -10.52
C ARG A 211 23.03 -22.02 -11.13
N ASN A 212 24.21 -21.88 -11.73
CA ASN A 212 24.66 -20.62 -12.31
C ASN A 212 23.75 -20.15 -13.46
N HIS A 213 23.28 -21.06 -14.32
CA HIS A 213 22.37 -20.71 -15.40
C HIS A 213 21.04 -20.15 -14.87
N ARG A 214 20.46 -20.77 -13.84
CA ARG A 214 19.20 -20.30 -13.23
C ARG A 214 19.37 -18.97 -12.51
N VAL A 215 20.48 -18.80 -11.78
CA VAL A 215 20.81 -17.54 -11.10
C VAL A 215 20.94 -16.40 -12.11
N GLN A 216 21.66 -16.62 -13.22
CA GLN A 216 21.81 -15.61 -14.26
C GLN A 216 20.46 -15.27 -14.90
N MET A 217 19.63 -16.27 -15.22
CA MET A 217 18.30 -16.05 -15.79
C MET A 217 17.38 -15.23 -14.85
N VAL A 218 17.45 -15.47 -13.54
CA VAL A 218 16.68 -14.68 -12.55
C VAL A 218 17.24 -13.26 -12.47
N ARG A 219 18.56 -13.10 -12.46
CA ARG A 219 19.21 -11.80 -12.47
C ARG A 219 18.79 -10.97 -13.68
N ASP A 220 18.92 -11.50 -14.88
CA ASP A 220 18.56 -10.80 -16.12
C ASP A 220 17.09 -10.39 -16.11
N TYR A 221 16.22 -11.28 -15.60
CA TYR A 221 14.80 -11.02 -15.46
C TYR A 221 14.50 -9.90 -14.46
N LEU A 222 15.13 -9.89 -13.29
CA LEU A 222 14.95 -8.85 -12.29
C LEU A 222 15.52 -7.51 -12.78
N GLU A 223 16.71 -7.51 -13.39
CA GLU A 223 17.32 -6.30 -13.98
C GLU A 223 16.39 -5.68 -15.04
N LEU A 224 15.80 -6.48 -15.94
CA LEU A 224 14.85 -5.99 -16.94
C LEU A 224 13.58 -5.38 -16.33
N ASN A 225 12.99 -6.02 -15.31
CA ASN A 225 11.76 -5.53 -14.70
C ASN A 225 12.00 -4.30 -13.81
N PHE A 226 13.10 -4.26 -13.05
CA PHE A 226 13.43 -3.11 -12.20
C PHE A 226 13.95 -1.91 -13.00
N ALA A 227 14.69 -2.12 -14.09
CA ALA A 227 15.08 -1.03 -14.99
C ALA A 227 13.87 -0.39 -15.66
N ALA A 228 12.89 -1.20 -16.09
CA ALA A 228 11.63 -0.70 -16.63
C ALA A 228 10.85 0.12 -15.60
N ALA A 229 10.77 -0.35 -14.35
CA ALA A 229 10.10 0.38 -13.26
C ALA A 229 10.79 1.71 -12.93
N ALA A 230 12.13 1.76 -12.93
CA ALA A 230 12.89 2.99 -12.72
C ALA A 230 12.66 4.02 -13.84
N SER A 231 12.58 3.57 -15.10
CA SER A 231 12.30 4.45 -16.24
C SER A 231 10.86 4.99 -16.30
N ALA A 232 9.90 4.29 -15.68
CA ALA A 232 8.50 4.70 -15.61
C ALA A 232 8.21 5.69 -14.47
N GLY A 233 9.10 5.77 -13.46
CA GLY A 233 9.00 6.70 -12.33
C GLY A 233 9.50 8.11 -12.62
N GLU A 234 10.20 8.33 -13.74
CA GLU A 234 10.51 9.68 -14.24
C GLU A 234 9.24 10.28 -14.87
N THR A 235 8.34 10.77 -14.02
CA THR A 235 7.35 11.74 -14.47
C THR A 235 8.10 12.99 -14.95
N PRO A 236 7.86 13.47 -16.19
CA PRO A 236 8.47 14.72 -16.62
C PRO A 236 7.95 15.81 -15.69
N SER A 237 8.87 16.51 -15.04
CA SER A 237 8.58 17.74 -14.33
C SER A 237 8.11 18.78 -15.35
N GLY A 238 6.80 18.81 -15.57
CA GLY A 238 6.08 19.87 -16.28
C GLY A 238 5.65 20.97 -15.33
#